data_AF-A0AAJ1CCG6-F1
#
_entry.id   AF-A0AAJ1CCG6-F1
#
_cell.length_a   1.000
_cell.length_b   1.000
_cell.length_c   1.000
_cell.angle_alpha   90.00
_cell.angle_beta   90.00
_cell.angle_gamma   90.00
#
_symmetry.space_group_name_H-M   'P 1'
#
loop_
_entity.id
_entity.type
_entity.pdbx_description
1 polymer ?
#
loop_
_entity_poly.entity_id
_entity_poly.type
_entity_poly.pdbx_seq_one_letter_code
_entity_poly.pdbx_strand_id
1 'polypeptide(L)'
;MKNRLDVKVSLFQNCKASGMPVREIFLCDFLSGSTFRAKYKTTVDRYRAAGDEDKNRLKTSLPAVTVSGTFSKRNSAELIAHSGLICIDIDEKDNPDVAEFDRLNELISIIPYVAYCGHSIGGKGYFVIIPIASPEKHKEHFEALRQDFARCGITIDKSGKDVTRLRIYSYDDTAYINPSAATYERTATVRTIYTAADHNKPRISTPKEKIPNARKIASRIADLIRNGTDPTAVYENWFEIACALISEFGESGRTLYHMVSQNYPDYNPDKADRQFDAALKKDGYSYHIGTFFHLTNGK
;
A
#
# COMPACT_ATOMS: atom_id res chain seq x y z
N MET A 1 7.10 2.03 20.36
CA MET A 1 6.38 1.20 19.37
C MET A 1 7.36 0.30 18.66
N LYS A 2 7.00 -0.95 18.36
CA LYS A 2 7.86 -1.90 17.63
C LYS A 2 7.90 -1.53 16.14
N ASN A 3 9.08 -1.42 15.55
CA ASN A 3 9.25 -1.19 14.11
C ASN A 3 8.65 -2.37 13.33
N ARG A 4 7.61 -2.11 12.52
CA ARG A 4 6.90 -3.13 11.72
C ARG A 4 7.79 -3.79 10.66
N LEU A 5 8.85 -3.12 10.20
CA LEU A 5 9.79 -3.63 9.20
C LEU A 5 10.97 -4.37 9.84
N ASP A 6 11.11 -4.34 11.17
CA ASP A 6 12.15 -5.06 11.91
C ASP A 6 11.73 -6.50 12.17
N VAL A 7 11.65 -7.25 11.07
CA VAL A 7 11.22 -8.65 11.02
C VAL A 7 12.18 -9.47 10.18
N LYS A 8 12.32 -10.75 10.51
CA LYS A 8 13.16 -11.67 9.74
C LYS A 8 12.47 -12.15 8.47
N VAL A 9 13.24 -12.25 7.39
CA VAL A 9 12.82 -12.79 6.09
C VAL A 9 13.92 -13.68 5.50
N SER A 10 13.54 -14.64 4.65
CA SER A 10 14.51 -15.48 3.94
C SER A 10 15.19 -14.71 2.81
N LEU A 11 16.53 -14.70 2.81
CA LEU A 11 17.37 -14.19 1.74
C LEU A 11 17.71 -15.32 0.77
N PHE A 12 17.60 -15.04 -0.53
CA PHE A 12 17.95 -15.94 -1.63
C PHE A 12 19.08 -15.33 -2.45
N GLN A 13 19.93 -16.20 -3.01
CA GLN A 13 21.06 -15.77 -3.85
C GLN A 13 20.60 -14.93 -5.05
N ASN A 14 19.49 -15.32 -5.69
CA ASN A 14 18.80 -14.58 -6.74
C ASN A 14 17.40 -15.16 -7.03
N CYS A 15 16.69 -14.59 -8.01
CA CYS A 15 15.35 -15.01 -8.40
C CYS A 15 15.24 -16.35 -9.15
N LYS A 16 16.37 -16.96 -9.55
CA LYS A 16 16.44 -18.26 -10.24
C LYS A 16 17.06 -19.38 -9.41
N ALA A 17 17.50 -19.10 -8.18
CA ALA A 17 18.10 -20.08 -7.30
C ALA A 17 17.13 -21.25 -7.00
N SER A 18 17.66 -22.39 -6.54
CA SER A 18 16.97 -23.68 -6.30
C SER A 18 15.82 -23.64 -5.27
N GLY A 19 15.41 -22.45 -4.83
CA GLY A 19 14.41 -22.22 -3.81
C GLY A 19 14.95 -22.39 -2.39
N MET A 20 16.22 -22.71 -2.19
CA MET A 20 16.82 -22.76 -0.86
C MET A 20 17.25 -21.36 -0.41
N PRO A 21 16.86 -20.91 0.79
CA PRO A 21 17.36 -19.66 1.34
C PRO A 21 18.85 -19.78 1.68
N VAL A 22 19.58 -18.70 1.51
CA VAL A 22 20.98 -18.57 1.94
C VAL A 22 21.08 -18.42 3.45
N ARG A 23 20.21 -17.57 4.02
CA ARG A 23 20.08 -17.29 5.46
C ARG A 23 18.84 -16.44 5.72
N GLU A 24 18.51 -16.22 7.00
CA GLU A 24 17.59 -15.17 7.42
C GLU A 24 18.33 -13.82 7.53
N ILE A 25 17.63 -12.73 7.22
CA ILE A 25 18.08 -11.34 7.45
C ILE A 25 16.92 -10.51 8.00
N PHE A 26 17.21 -9.35 8.58
CA PHE A 26 16.17 -8.36 8.87
C PHE A 26 15.73 -7.65 7.59
N LEU A 27 14.43 -7.46 7.42
CA LEU A 27 13.86 -6.84 6.23
C LEU A 27 14.28 -5.37 6.10
N CYS A 28 14.35 -4.63 7.21
CA CYS A 28 14.83 -3.24 7.21
C CYS A 28 16.26 -3.10 6.63
N ASP A 29 17.18 -4.03 6.93
CA ASP A 29 18.53 -4.04 6.35
C ASP A 29 18.51 -4.23 4.82
N PHE A 30 17.57 -5.02 4.32
CA PHE A 30 17.38 -5.23 2.88
C PHE A 30 16.76 -4.00 2.19
N LEU A 31 15.88 -3.27 2.87
CA LEU A 31 15.17 -2.14 2.28
C LEU A 31 16.00 -0.84 2.32
N SER A 32 16.65 -0.55 3.45
CA SER A 32 17.35 0.72 3.68
C SER A 32 18.74 0.59 4.30
N GLY A 33 19.23 -0.64 4.53
CA GLY A 33 20.55 -0.89 5.09
C GLY A 33 21.71 -0.52 4.15
N SER A 34 22.76 0.07 4.70
CA SER A 34 23.94 0.53 3.94
C SER A 34 24.72 -0.62 3.30
N THR A 35 24.75 -1.80 3.92
CA THR A 35 25.50 -2.97 3.43
C THR A 35 25.00 -3.46 2.07
N PHE A 36 23.68 -3.64 1.92
CA PHE A 36 23.12 -4.06 0.64
C PHE A 36 23.28 -2.96 -0.42
N ARG A 37 23.06 -1.70 -0.03
CA ARG A 37 23.23 -0.56 -0.94
C ARG A 37 24.64 -0.48 -1.49
N ALA A 38 25.64 -0.50 -0.62
CA ALA A 38 27.05 -0.46 -1.03
C ALA A 38 27.42 -1.59 -2.00
N LYS A 39 26.84 -2.78 -1.81
CA LYS A 39 27.14 -3.96 -2.62
C LYS A 39 26.41 -3.99 -3.97
N TYR A 40 25.17 -3.50 -4.03
CA TYR A 40 24.29 -3.78 -5.16
C TYR A 40 23.80 -2.54 -5.93
N LYS A 41 23.99 -1.32 -5.40
CA LYS A 41 23.55 -0.07 -6.05
C LYS A 41 23.99 0.01 -7.52
N THR A 42 25.28 -0.21 -7.79
CA THR A 42 25.84 -0.16 -9.15
C THR A 42 25.20 -1.18 -10.09
N THR A 43 24.81 -2.36 -9.59
CA THR A 43 24.14 -3.38 -10.42
C THR A 43 22.70 -2.97 -10.74
N VAL A 44 21.99 -2.35 -9.79
CA VAL A 44 20.66 -1.78 -10.02
C VAL A 44 20.74 -0.62 -11.02
N ASP A 45 21.72 0.26 -10.89
CA ASP A 45 21.95 1.38 -11.83
C ASP A 45 22.20 0.88 -13.26
N ARG A 46 23.05 -0.15 -13.39
CA ARG A 46 23.28 -0.83 -14.68
C ARG A 46 22.00 -1.45 -15.23
N TYR A 47 21.17 -2.09 -14.38
CA TYR A 47 19.90 -2.67 -14.83
C TYR A 47 18.94 -1.61 -15.38
N ARG A 48 18.86 -0.45 -14.71
CA ARG A 48 17.99 0.67 -15.13
C ARG A 48 18.44 1.30 -16.45
N ALA A 49 19.74 1.32 -16.71
CA ALA A 49 20.34 1.84 -17.95
C ALA A 49 20.43 0.81 -19.09
N ALA A 50 20.26 -0.49 -18.81
CA ALA A 50 20.48 -1.56 -19.77
C ALA A 50 19.33 -1.71 -20.79
N GLY A 51 19.69 -2.14 -22.01
CA GLY A 51 18.75 -2.72 -22.96
C GLY A 51 18.25 -4.10 -22.53
N ASP A 52 17.22 -4.62 -23.20
CA ASP A 52 16.52 -5.84 -22.76
C ASP A 52 17.39 -7.10 -22.74
N GLU A 53 18.41 -7.17 -23.60
CA GLU A 53 19.36 -8.30 -23.69
C GLU A 53 20.14 -8.52 -22.37
N ASP A 54 20.52 -7.44 -21.68
CA ASP A 54 21.33 -7.50 -20.46
C ASP A 54 20.50 -7.58 -19.17
N LYS A 55 19.23 -7.17 -19.23
CA LYS A 55 18.36 -7.07 -18.04
C LYS A 55 18.22 -8.39 -17.31
N ASN A 56 18.02 -9.50 -18.02
CA ASN A 56 17.84 -10.81 -17.40
C ASN A 56 19.09 -11.21 -16.60
N ARG A 57 20.28 -11.02 -17.16
CA ARG A 57 21.56 -11.33 -16.51
C ARG A 57 21.75 -10.51 -15.23
N LEU A 58 21.56 -9.19 -15.32
CA LEU A 58 21.70 -8.26 -14.19
C LEU A 58 20.63 -8.52 -13.09
N LYS A 59 19.39 -8.78 -13.48
CA LYS A 59 18.31 -9.13 -12.54
C LYS A 59 18.62 -10.41 -11.76
N THR A 60 19.26 -11.38 -12.42
CA THR A 60 19.62 -12.67 -11.81
C THR A 60 20.93 -12.64 -11.01
N SER A 61 21.70 -11.56 -11.07
CA SER A 61 22.88 -11.38 -10.20
C SER A 61 22.55 -10.70 -8.86
N LEU A 62 21.33 -10.16 -8.73
CA LEU A 62 20.86 -9.51 -7.51
C LEU A 62 20.18 -10.50 -6.57
N PRO A 63 20.37 -10.34 -5.25
CA PRO A 63 19.68 -11.15 -4.27
C PRO A 63 18.18 -10.82 -4.23
N ALA A 64 17.41 -11.72 -3.63
CA ALA A 64 15.99 -11.51 -3.41
C ALA A 64 15.58 -11.97 -2.02
N VAL A 65 14.47 -11.44 -1.50
CA VAL A 65 13.86 -11.88 -0.23
C VAL A 65 12.42 -12.31 -0.41
N THR A 66 11.89 -13.15 0.47
CA THR A 66 10.45 -13.33 0.65
C THR A 66 9.93 -12.38 1.72
N VAL A 67 9.33 -11.26 1.34
CA VAL A 67 8.84 -10.25 2.30
C VAL A 67 7.87 -10.85 3.32
N SER A 68 7.04 -11.80 2.88
CA SER A 68 5.98 -12.38 3.70
C SER A 68 6.46 -13.41 4.73
N GLY A 69 7.74 -13.78 4.78
CA GLY A 69 8.20 -14.70 5.82
C GLY A 69 9.53 -15.39 5.59
N THR A 70 9.82 -16.33 6.49
CA THR A 70 10.97 -17.24 6.43
C THR A 70 10.51 -18.64 6.01
N PHE A 71 11.39 -19.35 5.31
CA PHE A 71 11.09 -20.62 4.66
C PHE A 71 12.25 -21.59 4.84
N SER A 72 11.97 -22.90 4.94
CA SER A 72 12.99 -23.95 4.79
C SER A 72 13.37 -24.11 3.32
N LYS A 73 12.37 -23.97 2.45
CA LYS A 73 12.46 -23.93 0.99
C LYS A 73 11.35 -23.04 0.44
N ARG A 74 11.57 -22.34 -0.67
CA ARG A 74 10.61 -21.41 -1.29
C ARG A 74 9.40 -22.16 -1.87
N ASN A 75 8.49 -22.54 -0.99
CA ASN A 75 7.22 -23.20 -1.23
C ASN A 75 6.28 -22.81 -0.08
N SER A 76 5.01 -22.54 -0.35
CA SER A 76 4.04 -22.15 0.68
C SER A 76 3.87 -23.21 1.79
N ALA A 77 4.03 -24.50 1.46
CA ALA A 77 3.99 -25.60 2.44
C ALA A 77 5.23 -25.65 3.35
N GLU A 78 6.30 -24.96 2.97
CA GLU A 78 7.61 -24.94 3.62
C GLU A 78 7.85 -23.58 4.34
N LEU A 79 6.77 -22.84 4.61
CA LEU A 79 6.78 -21.62 5.40
C LEU A 79 7.10 -21.97 6.86
N ILE A 80 8.17 -21.39 7.40
CA ILE A 80 8.56 -21.54 8.81
C ILE A 80 7.79 -20.53 9.66
N ALA A 81 7.83 -19.25 9.27
CA ALA A 81 7.15 -18.18 9.98
C ALA A 81 6.72 -17.08 9.00
N HIS A 82 5.46 -16.65 9.09
CA HIS A 82 4.99 -15.48 8.37
C HIS A 82 5.49 -14.20 9.06
N SER A 83 5.96 -13.22 8.29
CA SER A 83 6.53 -11.96 8.82
C SER A 83 5.47 -11.00 9.38
N GLY A 84 4.20 -11.26 9.08
CA GLY A 84 3.07 -10.35 9.34
C GLY A 84 2.93 -9.26 8.28
N LEU A 85 3.71 -9.33 7.20
CA LEU A 85 3.73 -8.34 6.13
C LEU A 85 3.28 -8.97 4.80
N ILE A 86 2.66 -8.16 3.95
CA ILE A 86 2.38 -8.47 2.55
C ILE A 86 3.06 -7.46 1.65
N CYS A 87 3.49 -7.91 0.47
CA CYS A 87 4.10 -7.06 -0.54
C CYS A 87 3.23 -7.05 -1.79
N ILE A 88 2.87 -5.86 -2.26
CA ILE A 88 2.11 -5.65 -3.49
C ILE A 88 3.00 -4.93 -4.52
N ASP A 89 2.76 -5.21 -5.80
CA ASP A 89 3.43 -4.59 -6.93
C ASP A 89 2.46 -3.67 -7.67
N ILE A 90 2.93 -2.47 -8.01
CA ILE A 90 2.17 -1.48 -8.77
C ILE A 90 3.02 -1.05 -9.94
N ASP A 91 2.61 -1.44 -11.15
CA ASP A 91 3.32 -1.13 -12.39
C ASP A 91 2.64 0.01 -13.15
N GLU A 92 3.46 0.93 -13.66
CA GLU A 92 3.00 2.09 -14.44
C GLU A 92 2.10 1.68 -15.62
N LYS A 93 2.44 0.59 -16.30
CA LYS A 93 1.71 0.08 -17.47
C LYS A 93 0.27 -0.34 -17.17
N ASP A 94 0.01 -0.80 -15.95
CA ASP A 94 -1.32 -1.19 -15.49
C ASP A 94 -2.12 0.01 -14.96
N ASN A 95 -1.46 1.17 -14.82
CA ASN A 95 -1.95 2.38 -14.19
C ASN A 95 -1.81 3.63 -15.11
N PRO A 96 -2.22 3.58 -16.40
CA PRO A 96 -2.02 4.69 -17.34
C PRO A 96 -2.80 5.96 -16.98
N ASP A 97 -3.83 5.84 -16.15
CA ASP A 97 -4.72 6.93 -15.74
C ASP A 97 -4.26 7.65 -14.46
N VAL A 98 -3.18 7.16 -13.82
CA VAL A 98 -2.57 7.78 -12.64
C VAL A 98 -1.62 8.89 -13.10
N ALA A 99 -2.02 10.15 -12.91
CA ALA A 99 -1.15 11.28 -13.19
C ALA A 99 0.06 11.30 -12.23
N GLU A 100 1.23 11.72 -12.72
CA GLU A 100 2.48 11.77 -11.94
C GLU A 100 2.80 10.43 -11.23
N PHE A 101 2.67 9.31 -11.96
CA PHE A 101 2.96 7.96 -11.43
C PHE A 101 4.39 7.86 -10.87
N ASP A 102 5.33 8.64 -11.40
CA ASP A 102 6.69 8.78 -10.90
C ASP A 102 6.77 9.30 -9.45
N ARG A 103 5.68 9.86 -8.90
CA ARG A 103 5.56 10.32 -7.50
C ARG A 103 4.53 9.52 -6.69
N LEU A 104 4.22 8.28 -7.11
CA LEU A 104 3.24 7.43 -6.45
C LEU A 104 3.53 7.19 -4.96
N ASN A 105 4.81 7.16 -4.56
CA ASN A 105 5.22 7.08 -3.16
C ASN A 105 4.62 8.20 -2.29
N GLU A 106 4.51 9.43 -2.81
CA GLU A 106 3.89 10.55 -2.10
C GLU A 106 2.39 10.33 -1.93
N LEU A 107 1.71 9.91 -2.99
CA LEU A 107 0.28 9.63 -2.99
C LEU A 107 -0.07 8.48 -2.04
N ILE A 108 0.66 7.37 -2.11
CA ILE A 108 0.43 6.18 -1.29
C ILE A 108 0.87 6.39 0.16
N SER A 109 1.76 7.36 0.46
CA SER A 109 2.19 7.64 1.84
C SER A 109 1.08 8.13 2.77
N ILE A 110 -0.07 8.54 2.20
CA ILE A 110 -1.26 8.92 2.97
C ILE A 110 -2.06 7.70 3.47
N ILE A 111 -1.77 6.51 2.93
CA ILE A 111 -2.46 5.28 3.33
C ILE A 111 -1.86 4.81 4.65
N PRO A 112 -2.64 4.74 5.75
CA PRO A 112 -2.13 4.49 7.10
C PRO A 112 -1.48 3.11 7.26
N TYR A 113 -1.84 2.18 6.38
CA TYR A 113 -1.35 0.80 6.37
C TYR A 113 0.00 0.62 5.64
N VAL A 114 0.50 1.65 4.95
CA VAL A 114 1.73 1.52 4.18
C VAL A 114 2.93 1.66 5.09
N ALA A 115 3.71 0.58 5.22
CA ALA A 115 4.95 0.54 5.99
C ALA A 115 6.18 0.90 5.14
N TYR A 116 6.15 0.54 3.85
CA TYR A 116 7.20 0.89 2.89
C TYR A 116 6.60 1.09 1.51
N CYS A 117 7.08 2.08 0.75
CA CYS A 117 6.83 2.21 -0.69
C CYS A 117 8.11 2.70 -1.37
N GLY A 118 8.56 1.99 -2.40
CA GLY A 118 9.73 2.40 -3.18
C GLY A 118 9.80 1.72 -4.53
N HIS A 119 10.67 2.23 -5.39
CA HIS A 119 10.82 1.75 -6.75
C HIS A 119 11.30 0.29 -6.82
N SER A 120 10.64 -0.46 -7.69
CA SER A 120 11.11 -1.74 -8.19
C SER A 120 12.47 -1.59 -8.89
N ILE A 121 13.13 -2.73 -9.19
CA ILE A 121 14.45 -2.74 -9.82
C ILE A 121 14.52 -1.89 -11.11
N GLY A 122 13.43 -1.83 -11.87
CA GLY A 122 13.35 -1.06 -13.12
C GLY A 122 13.21 0.45 -12.95
N GLY A 123 12.98 0.96 -11.73
CA GLY A 123 12.83 2.40 -11.49
C GLY A 123 11.53 3.00 -12.03
N LYS A 124 10.60 2.19 -12.53
CA LYS A 124 9.30 2.65 -13.06
C LYS A 124 8.16 2.25 -12.15
N GLY A 125 7.94 0.94 -11.97
CA GLY A 125 6.97 0.42 -11.01
C GLY A 125 7.43 0.56 -9.56
N TYR A 126 6.49 0.45 -8.64
CA TYR A 126 6.67 0.49 -7.19
C TYR A 126 6.34 -0.85 -6.56
N PHE A 127 6.95 -1.13 -5.42
CA PHE A 127 6.44 -2.15 -4.50
C PHE A 127 6.11 -1.52 -3.16
N VAL A 128 5.01 -1.99 -2.58
CA VAL A 128 4.47 -1.49 -1.32
C VAL A 128 4.42 -2.63 -0.32
N ILE A 129 4.79 -2.37 0.93
CA ILE A 129 4.75 -3.35 2.03
C ILE A 129 3.75 -2.87 3.07
N ILE A 130 2.84 -3.76 3.45
CA ILE A 130 1.70 -3.49 4.32
C ILE A 130 1.67 -4.54 5.45
N PRO A 131 1.52 -4.17 6.74
CA PRO A 131 1.28 -5.13 7.80
C PRO A 131 -0.17 -5.62 7.79
N ILE A 132 -0.39 -6.92 8.03
CA ILE A 132 -1.71 -7.55 8.00
C ILE A 132 -2.05 -8.26 9.32
N ALA A 133 -3.33 -8.29 9.69
CA ALA A 133 -3.78 -8.81 10.99
C ALA A 133 -3.78 -10.35 11.09
N SER A 134 -4.22 -11.02 10.02
CA SER A 134 -4.36 -12.49 9.94
C SER A 134 -3.40 -13.07 8.89
N PRO A 135 -2.12 -13.32 9.22
CA PRO A 135 -1.15 -13.96 8.34
C PRO A 135 -1.62 -15.22 7.61
N GLU A 136 -2.44 -16.04 8.27
CA GLU A 136 -3.04 -17.26 7.73
C GLU A 136 -4.05 -16.98 6.60
N LYS A 137 -4.59 -15.76 6.55
CA LYS A 137 -5.51 -15.25 5.51
C LYS A 137 -4.80 -14.37 4.50
N HIS A 138 -3.53 -14.64 4.22
CA HIS A 138 -2.68 -13.81 3.35
C HIS A 138 -3.34 -13.50 1.99
N LYS A 139 -3.95 -14.51 1.37
CA LYS A 139 -4.59 -14.38 0.06
C LYS A 139 -5.86 -13.53 0.11
N GLU A 140 -6.62 -13.66 1.18
CA GLU A 140 -7.83 -12.88 1.41
C GLU A 140 -7.51 -11.42 1.74
N HIS A 141 -6.43 -11.16 2.48
CA HIS A 141 -5.91 -9.80 2.66
C HIS A 141 -5.41 -9.22 1.34
N PHE A 142 -4.68 -9.99 0.54
CA PHE A 142 -4.24 -9.55 -0.79
C PHE A 142 -5.43 -9.14 -1.66
N GLU A 143 -6.49 -9.95 -1.70
CA GLU A 143 -7.68 -9.64 -2.50
C GLU A 143 -8.42 -8.41 -1.99
N ALA A 144 -8.52 -8.22 -0.67
CA ALA A 144 -9.10 -7.01 -0.10
C ALA A 144 -8.27 -5.77 -0.45
N LEU A 145 -6.94 -5.83 -0.36
CA LEU A 145 -6.04 -4.77 -0.81
C LEU A 145 -6.22 -4.47 -2.29
N ARG A 146 -6.32 -5.50 -3.14
CA ARG A 146 -6.57 -5.32 -4.56
C ARG A 146 -7.86 -4.56 -4.83
N GLN A 147 -8.93 -4.87 -4.11
CA GLN A 147 -10.21 -4.16 -4.22
C GLN A 147 -10.09 -2.72 -3.72
N ASP A 148 -9.46 -2.51 -2.57
CA ASP A 148 -9.32 -1.18 -1.98
C ASP A 148 -8.48 -0.27 -2.85
N PHE A 149 -7.32 -0.72 -3.34
CA PHE A 149 -6.51 0.05 -4.28
C PHE A 149 -7.23 0.29 -5.61
N ALA A 150 -7.99 -0.69 -6.13
CA ALA A 150 -8.77 -0.49 -7.35
C ALA A 150 -9.85 0.59 -7.19
N ARG A 151 -10.50 0.69 -6.01
CA ARG A 151 -11.40 1.81 -5.68
C ARG A 151 -10.68 3.16 -5.64
N CYS A 152 -9.37 3.16 -5.44
CA CYS A 152 -8.51 4.35 -5.51
C CYS A 152 -8.03 4.64 -6.94
N GLY A 153 -8.49 3.91 -7.96
CA GLY A 153 -7.97 4.00 -9.32
C GLY A 153 -6.60 3.36 -9.52
N ILE A 154 -6.07 2.64 -8.52
CA ILE A 154 -4.76 1.98 -8.57
C ILE A 154 -4.93 0.47 -8.78
N THR A 155 -4.34 -0.03 -9.85
CA THR A 155 -4.28 -1.45 -10.18
C THR A 155 -3.02 -2.08 -9.59
N ILE A 156 -3.21 -3.12 -8.77
CA ILE A 156 -2.15 -3.97 -8.22
C ILE A 156 -1.98 -5.23 -9.10
N ASP A 157 -0.73 -5.67 -9.33
CA ASP A 157 -0.44 -6.94 -10.03
C ASP A 157 -0.98 -8.14 -9.25
N LYS A 158 -1.92 -8.86 -9.86
CA LYS A 158 -2.61 -10.05 -9.33
C LYS A 158 -1.66 -11.19 -8.96
N SER A 159 -0.46 -11.22 -9.52
CA SER A 159 0.53 -12.27 -9.29
C SER A 159 1.21 -12.20 -7.90
N GLY A 160 1.01 -11.08 -7.17
CA GLY A 160 1.62 -10.82 -5.85
C GLY A 160 1.01 -11.58 -4.66
N LYS A 161 -0.06 -12.37 -4.85
CA LYS A 161 -0.87 -12.96 -3.76
C LYS A 161 -0.24 -14.10 -2.95
N ASP A 162 0.90 -14.63 -3.37
CA ASP A 162 1.50 -15.82 -2.73
C ASP A 162 2.57 -15.42 -1.72
N VAL A 163 2.58 -16.09 -0.55
CA VAL A 163 3.57 -15.84 0.52
C VAL A 163 5.03 -16.06 0.07
N THR A 164 5.23 -16.83 -1.00
CA THR A 164 6.55 -17.15 -1.56
C THR A 164 7.09 -16.11 -2.55
N ARG A 165 6.39 -14.98 -2.74
CA ARG A 165 6.78 -13.97 -3.73
C ARG A 165 8.13 -13.36 -3.38
N LEU A 166 9.02 -13.38 -4.37
CA LEU A 166 10.36 -12.82 -4.25
C LEU A 166 10.35 -11.33 -4.56
N ARG A 167 11.02 -10.57 -3.70
CA ARG A 167 11.39 -9.19 -3.93
C ARG A 167 12.88 -9.14 -4.25
N ILE A 168 13.21 -8.88 -5.52
CA ILE A 168 14.59 -8.67 -5.94
C ILE A 168 15.08 -7.34 -5.36
N TYR A 169 16.35 -7.31 -4.97
CA TYR A 169 16.94 -6.12 -4.39
C TYR A 169 16.85 -4.94 -5.37
N SER A 170 16.39 -3.81 -4.84
CA SER A 170 16.34 -2.51 -5.46
C SER A 170 16.70 -1.49 -4.39
N TYR A 171 17.04 -0.28 -4.80
CA TYR A 171 17.20 0.85 -3.89
C TYR A 171 16.44 2.04 -4.44
N ASP A 172 16.00 2.90 -3.53
CA ASP A 172 15.27 4.11 -3.87
C ASP A 172 15.58 5.20 -2.82
N ASP A 173 16.04 6.36 -3.28
CA ASP A 173 16.38 7.49 -2.43
C ASP A 173 15.16 8.29 -1.98
N THR A 174 14.02 8.08 -2.63
CA THR A 174 12.74 8.72 -2.30
C THR A 174 11.78 7.74 -1.63
N ALA A 175 12.24 6.54 -1.23
CA ALA A 175 11.41 5.54 -0.58
C ALA A 175 10.68 6.11 0.65
N TYR A 176 9.38 5.87 0.72
CA TYR A 176 8.60 6.14 1.92
C TYR A 176 8.75 4.99 2.91
N ILE A 177 9.01 5.32 4.19
CA ILE A 177 9.19 4.35 5.26
C ILE A 177 8.39 4.81 6.49
N ASN A 178 7.48 3.96 6.96
CA ASN A 178 6.69 4.16 8.17
C ASN A 178 6.78 2.94 9.10
N PRO A 179 7.72 2.96 10.06
CA PRO A 179 7.90 1.89 11.04
C PRO A 179 6.67 1.62 11.92
N SER A 180 5.73 2.57 11.99
CA SER A 180 4.55 2.53 12.87
C SER A 180 3.24 2.40 12.10
N ALA A 181 3.29 1.91 10.85
CA ALA A 181 2.11 1.70 10.02
C ALA A 181 1.02 0.90 10.75
N ALA A 182 -0.24 1.30 10.53
CA ALA A 182 -1.41 0.61 11.04
C ALA A 182 -1.51 -0.79 10.41
N THR A 183 -2.12 -1.72 11.14
CA THR A 183 -2.32 -3.08 10.62
C THR A 183 -3.57 -3.11 9.75
N TYR A 184 -3.48 -3.71 8.56
CA TYR A 184 -4.61 -3.90 7.67
C TYR A 184 -5.42 -5.13 8.07
N GLU A 185 -6.70 -4.94 8.36
CA GLU A 185 -7.55 -5.98 8.96
C GLU A 185 -8.52 -6.63 7.97
N ARG A 186 -8.86 -5.95 6.87
CA ARG A 186 -9.87 -6.43 5.94
C ARG A 186 -9.43 -7.69 5.19
N THR A 187 -10.37 -8.60 5.00
CA THR A 187 -10.22 -9.82 4.19
C THR A 187 -11.35 -9.90 3.18
N ALA A 188 -11.08 -10.37 1.97
CA ALA A 188 -12.08 -10.59 0.94
C ALA A 188 -11.85 -11.94 0.25
N THR A 189 -12.93 -12.61 -0.14
CA THR A 189 -12.83 -13.81 -0.99
C THR A 189 -13.18 -13.46 -2.43
N VAL A 190 -12.70 -14.26 -3.39
CA VAL A 190 -13.02 -14.09 -4.82
C VAL A 190 -14.54 -14.17 -5.07
N ARG A 191 -15.31 -14.83 -4.20
CA ARG A 191 -16.78 -14.89 -4.32
C ARG A 191 -17.48 -13.62 -3.84
N THR A 192 -16.80 -12.76 -3.07
CA THR A 192 -17.31 -11.47 -2.60
C THR A 192 -17.13 -10.36 -3.65
N ILE A 193 -16.93 -10.72 -4.93
CA ILE A 193 -17.02 -9.77 -6.05
C ILE A 193 -18.49 -9.38 -6.16
N TYR A 194 -18.88 -8.35 -5.43
CA TYR A 194 -20.02 -7.54 -5.85
C TYR A 194 -19.67 -7.04 -7.25
N THR A 195 -20.48 -7.48 -8.21
CA THR A 195 -20.52 -6.97 -9.57
C THR A 195 -20.98 -5.51 -9.54
N ALA A 196 -20.08 -4.60 -9.21
CA ALA A 196 -20.23 -3.21 -9.61
C ALA A 196 -19.79 -3.13 -11.07
N ALA A 197 -20.77 -3.29 -11.96
CA ALA A 197 -20.63 -2.97 -13.37
C ALA A 197 -20.23 -1.49 -13.53
N ASP A 198 -19.36 -1.22 -14.49
CA ASP A 198 -19.08 0.09 -15.09
C ASP A 198 -19.12 1.31 -14.17
N HIS A 199 -17.97 1.64 -13.58
CA HIS A 199 -17.68 3.02 -13.21
C HIS A 199 -16.38 3.46 -13.89
N ASN A 200 -16.51 4.51 -14.70
CA ASN A 200 -15.44 5.32 -15.28
C ASN A 200 -14.26 5.38 -14.30
N LYS A 201 -13.09 4.85 -14.68
CA LYS A 201 -11.88 4.97 -13.86
C LYS A 201 -11.68 6.45 -13.49
N PRO A 202 -11.69 6.83 -12.20
CA PRO A 202 -11.44 8.21 -11.83
C PRO A 202 -10.00 8.56 -12.21
N ARG A 203 -9.82 9.64 -12.98
CA ARG A 203 -8.50 10.25 -13.18
C ARG A 203 -8.06 10.84 -11.85
N ILE A 204 -7.00 10.30 -11.26
CA ILE A 204 -6.37 10.91 -10.10
C ILE A 204 -5.75 12.23 -10.58
N SER A 205 -6.41 13.35 -10.29
CA SER A 205 -5.80 14.67 -10.43
C SER A 205 -4.93 14.93 -9.21
N THR A 206 -3.74 15.47 -9.45
CA THR A 206 -2.77 15.70 -8.40
C THR A 206 -3.29 16.67 -7.36
N PRO A 207 -3.00 16.44 -6.05
CA PRO A 207 -3.36 17.40 -5.02
C PRO A 207 -2.66 18.72 -5.32
N LYS A 208 -3.43 19.76 -5.65
CA LYS A 208 -2.92 21.14 -5.70
C LYS A 208 -2.44 21.53 -4.30
N GLU A 209 -1.12 21.51 -4.11
CA GLU A 209 -0.37 22.19 -3.04
C GLU A 209 -0.89 22.09 -1.58
N LYS A 210 -1.12 20.89 -1.00
CA LYS A 210 -1.27 20.74 0.47
C LYS A 210 -0.80 19.40 1.08
N ILE A 211 0.38 18.92 0.69
CA ILE A 211 1.02 17.69 1.26
C ILE A 211 1.06 17.65 2.82
N PRO A 212 1.24 18.77 3.57
CA PRO A 212 1.29 18.73 5.03
C PRO A 212 -0.02 18.26 5.69
N ASN A 213 -1.18 18.58 5.10
CA ASN A 213 -2.48 18.19 5.66
C ASN A 213 -2.78 16.71 5.39
N ALA A 214 -2.42 16.20 4.21
CA ALA A 214 -2.59 14.79 3.85
C ALA A 214 -1.92 13.85 4.86
N ARG A 215 -0.69 14.15 5.28
CA ARG A 215 0.02 13.37 6.31
C ARG A 215 -0.63 13.46 7.69
N LYS A 216 -1.10 14.64 8.10
CA LYS A 216 -1.81 14.82 9.39
C LYS A 216 -3.12 14.04 9.41
N ILE A 217 -3.85 14.05 8.29
CA ILE A 217 -5.09 13.29 8.12
C ILE A 217 -4.82 11.80 8.17
N ALA A 218 -3.86 11.31 7.37
CA ALA A 218 -3.43 9.91 7.38
C ALA A 218 -3.03 9.44 8.79
N SER A 219 -2.26 10.26 9.53
CA SER A 219 -1.91 9.98 10.92
C SER A 219 -3.14 9.89 11.81
N ARG A 220 -4.10 10.80 11.66
CA ARG A 220 -5.34 10.78 12.45
C ARG A 220 -6.19 9.57 12.15
N ILE A 221 -6.34 9.20 10.87
CA ILE A 221 -7.04 7.98 10.45
C ILE A 221 -6.36 6.75 11.06
N ALA A 222 -5.02 6.71 11.04
CA ALA A 222 -4.27 5.63 11.70
C ALA A 222 -4.54 5.56 13.21
N ASP A 223 -4.65 6.70 13.91
CA ASP A 223 -5.01 6.75 15.33
C ASP A 223 -6.42 6.22 15.57
N LEU A 224 -7.40 6.65 14.76
CA LEU A 224 -8.79 6.20 14.86
C LEU A 224 -8.88 4.68 14.70
N ILE A 225 -8.22 4.12 13.68
CA ILE A 225 -8.15 2.67 13.43
C ILE A 225 -7.50 1.97 14.63
N ARG A 226 -6.33 2.42 15.09
CA ARG A 226 -5.62 1.81 16.22
C ARG A 226 -6.45 1.79 17.51
N ASN A 227 -7.26 2.82 17.73
CA ASN A 227 -8.05 2.99 18.93
C ASN A 227 -9.47 2.43 18.81
N GLY A 228 -9.85 1.87 17.66
CA GLY A 228 -11.22 1.41 17.39
C GLY A 228 -12.26 2.53 17.49
N THR A 229 -11.86 3.78 17.27
CA THR A 229 -12.75 4.95 17.34
C THR A 229 -13.42 5.15 15.98
N ASP A 230 -14.74 5.09 15.96
CA ASP A 230 -15.52 5.34 14.76
C ASP A 230 -16.15 6.74 14.79
N PRO A 231 -15.55 7.74 14.10
CA PRO A 231 -16.14 9.07 13.99
C PRO A 231 -17.36 9.10 13.06
N THR A 232 -17.63 8.03 12.30
CA THR A 232 -18.75 7.89 11.36
C THR A 232 -19.98 7.22 11.96
N ALA A 233 -19.93 6.84 13.24
CA ALA A 233 -21.06 6.27 13.96
C ALA A 233 -22.31 7.17 13.98
N VAL A 234 -22.11 8.48 13.80
CA VAL A 234 -23.16 9.47 13.60
C VAL A 234 -23.23 9.82 12.11
N TYR A 235 -24.40 9.67 11.50
CA TYR A 235 -24.59 9.83 10.06
C TYR A 235 -24.23 11.24 9.56
N GLU A 236 -24.49 12.27 10.37
CA GLU A 236 -24.12 13.66 10.08
C GLU A 236 -22.60 13.80 9.94
N ASN A 237 -21.82 13.20 10.85
CA ASN A 237 -20.36 13.21 10.79
C ASN A 237 -19.83 12.49 9.55
N TRP A 238 -20.52 11.43 9.11
CA TRP A 238 -20.14 10.66 7.92
C TRP A 238 -20.16 11.54 6.66
N PHE A 239 -21.22 12.34 6.48
CA PHE A 239 -21.32 13.29 5.38
C PHE A 239 -20.30 14.45 5.51
N GLU A 240 -20.13 15.00 6.71
CA GLU A 240 -19.20 16.11 6.96
C GLU A 240 -17.73 15.72 6.72
N ILE A 241 -17.36 14.47 7.04
CA ILE A 241 -16.05 13.90 6.73
C ILE A 241 -15.86 13.78 5.21
N ALA A 242 -16.88 13.34 4.47
CA ALA A 242 -16.83 13.30 3.00
C ALA A 242 -16.58 14.71 2.42
N CYS A 243 -17.36 15.71 2.83
CA CYS A 243 -17.19 17.09 2.39
C CYS A 243 -15.81 17.66 2.76
N ALA A 244 -15.31 17.39 3.97
CA ALA A 244 -14.00 17.87 4.42
C ALA A 244 -12.86 17.27 3.57
N LEU A 245 -12.92 15.96 3.26
CA LEU A 245 -11.93 15.30 2.41
C LEU A 245 -12.02 15.76 0.95
N ILE A 246 -13.22 15.99 0.43
CA ILE A 246 -13.44 16.57 -0.90
C ILE A 246 -12.88 17.99 -0.98
N SER A 247 -13.07 18.80 0.05
CA SER A 247 -12.56 20.19 0.08
C SER A 247 -11.03 20.26 -0.03
N GLU A 248 -10.33 19.22 0.42
CA GLU A 248 -8.87 19.17 0.46
C GLU A 248 -8.27 18.37 -0.71
N PHE A 249 -8.94 17.29 -1.14
CA PHE A 249 -8.38 16.33 -2.10
C PHE A 249 -9.25 16.11 -3.35
N GLY A 250 -10.44 16.72 -3.41
CA GLY A 250 -11.43 16.40 -4.42
C GLY A 250 -11.75 14.90 -4.43
N GLU A 251 -11.85 14.33 -5.62
CA GLU A 251 -12.10 12.90 -5.83
C GLU A 251 -11.05 11.99 -5.17
N SER A 252 -9.79 12.45 -5.10
CA SER A 252 -8.69 11.72 -4.45
C SER A 252 -8.90 11.54 -2.93
N GLY A 253 -9.85 12.24 -2.33
CA GLY A 253 -10.25 12.07 -0.93
C GLY A 253 -11.08 10.81 -0.65
N ARG A 254 -11.63 10.16 -1.68
CA ARG A 254 -12.54 9.01 -1.56
C ARG A 254 -11.92 7.84 -0.80
N THR A 255 -10.65 7.57 -1.06
CA THR A 255 -9.89 6.52 -0.37
C THR A 255 -9.83 6.75 1.14
N LEU A 256 -9.46 7.96 1.55
CA LEU A 256 -9.40 8.33 2.96
C LEU A 256 -10.78 8.26 3.60
N TYR A 257 -11.82 8.60 2.84
CA TYR A 257 -13.20 8.50 3.28
C TYR A 257 -13.61 7.05 3.52
N HIS A 258 -13.30 6.12 2.60
CA HIS A 258 -13.54 4.69 2.83
C HIS A 258 -12.74 4.16 4.03
N MET A 259 -11.48 4.58 4.20
CA MET A 259 -10.65 4.14 5.34
C MET A 259 -11.25 4.56 6.68
N VAL A 260 -11.83 5.77 6.75
CA VAL A 260 -12.52 6.26 7.94
C VAL A 260 -13.86 5.55 8.14
N SER A 261 -14.61 5.35 7.05
CA SER A 261 -15.92 4.71 7.07
C SER A 261 -15.87 3.22 7.42
N GLN A 262 -14.73 2.55 7.19
CA GLN A 262 -14.55 1.12 7.47
C GLN A 262 -14.61 0.78 8.96
N ASN A 263 -14.49 1.76 9.85
CA ASN A 263 -14.67 1.57 11.29
C ASN A 263 -16.14 1.39 11.69
N TYR A 264 -17.09 1.74 10.82
CA TYR A 264 -18.52 1.54 11.07
C TYR A 264 -18.90 0.06 10.99
N PRO A 265 -19.60 -0.52 11.99
CA PRO A 265 -19.93 -1.95 12.02
C PRO A 265 -20.66 -2.47 10.78
N ASP A 266 -21.55 -1.66 10.20
CA ASP A 266 -22.30 -2.01 8.98
C ASP A 266 -21.73 -1.33 7.72
N TYR A 267 -20.42 -1.06 7.71
CA TYR A 267 -19.75 -0.44 6.57
C TYR A 267 -20.08 -1.17 5.27
N ASN A 268 -20.59 -0.42 4.30
CA ASN A 268 -20.89 -0.90 2.97
C ASN A 268 -20.18 0.02 1.95
N PRO A 269 -19.29 -0.51 1.10
CA PRO A 269 -18.52 0.29 0.16
C PRO A 269 -19.43 1.04 -0.83
N ASP A 270 -20.50 0.40 -1.33
CA ASP A 270 -21.41 1.04 -2.28
C ASP A 270 -22.20 2.19 -1.64
N LYS A 271 -22.57 2.06 -0.36
CA LYS A 271 -23.22 3.16 0.38
C LYS A 271 -22.25 4.33 0.57
N ALA A 272 -20.99 4.04 0.89
CA ALA A 272 -19.95 5.06 1.02
C ALA A 272 -19.71 5.76 -0.32
N ASP A 273 -19.57 5.02 -1.41
CA ASP A 273 -19.40 5.60 -2.75
C ASP A 273 -20.56 6.52 -3.12
N ARG A 274 -21.80 6.09 -2.89
CA ARG A 274 -22.99 6.92 -3.14
C ARG A 274 -22.99 8.20 -2.31
N GLN A 275 -22.57 8.14 -1.05
CA GLN A 275 -22.53 9.33 -0.20
C GLN A 275 -21.41 10.29 -0.64
N PHE A 276 -20.23 9.77 -0.98
CA PHE A 276 -19.12 10.58 -1.49
C PHE A 276 -19.48 11.23 -2.84
N ASP A 277 -20.11 10.49 -3.75
CA ASP A 277 -20.63 11.01 -5.02
C ASP A 277 -21.65 12.13 -4.81
N ALA A 278 -22.54 11.96 -3.82
CA ALA A 278 -23.54 12.96 -3.48
C ALA A 278 -22.89 14.23 -2.92
N ALA A 279 -21.84 14.08 -2.11
CA ALA A 279 -21.06 15.19 -1.57
C ALA A 279 -20.24 15.92 -2.67
N LEU A 280 -19.74 15.18 -3.67
CA LEU A 280 -18.94 15.73 -4.78
C LEU A 280 -19.77 16.57 -5.77
N LYS A 281 -21.06 16.25 -5.92
CA LYS A 281 -21.95 16.89 -6.92
C LYS A 281 -22.36 18.32 -6.58
N LYS A 282 -22.12 18.81 -5.35
CA LYS A 282 -22.63 20.11 -4.90
C LYS A 282 -21.50 20.97 -4.37
N ASP A 283 -21.27 22.10 -5.04
CA ASP A 283 -20.34 23.13 -4.57
C ASP A 283 -20.94 23.95 -3.43
N GLY A 284 -20.08 24.49 -2.57
CA GLY A 284 -20.46 25.52 -1.58
C GLY A 284 -20.86 25.01 -0.19
N TYR A 285 -20.51 23.77 0.19
CA TYR A 285 -20.59 23.36 1.59
C TYR A 285 -19.52 24.08 2.43
N SER A 286 -19.88 24.57 3.61
CA SER A 286 -18.99 25.25 4.56
C SER A 286 -18.10 24.31 5.39
N TYR A 287 -17.81 23.11 4.86
CA TYR A 287 -16.97 22.11 5.51
C TYR A 287 -15.57 22.13 4.89
N HIS A 288 -14.59 22.45 5.74
CA HIS A 288 -13.17 22.46 5.36
C HIS A 288 -12.42 21.40 6.16
N ILE A 289 -11.14 21.20 5.86
CA ILE A 289 -10.36 20.17 6.54
C ILE A 289 -10.29 20.32 8.08
N GLY A 290 -10.49 21.53 8.62
CA GLY A 290 -10.67 21.74 10.06
C GLY A 290 -11.83 20.95 10.66
N THR A 291 -12.91 20.73 9.89
CA THR A 291 -14.07 19.91 10.28
C THR A 291 -13.67 18.46 10.51
N PHE A 292 -12.86 17.88 9.62
CA PHE A 292 -12.34 16.52 9.79
C PHE A 292 -11.60 16.39 11.12
N PHE A 293 -10.68 17.31 11.44
CA PHE A 293 -9.95 17.27 12.71
C PHE A 293 -10.85 17.53 13.93
N HIS A 294 -11.88 18.38 13.81
CA HIS A 294 -12.82 18.63 14.88
C HIS A 294 -13.65 17.39 15.22
N LEU A 295 -14.26 16.76 14.21
CA LEU A 295 -15.11 15.57 14.35
C LEU A 295 -14.33 14.33 14.77
N THR A 296 -13.07 14.24 14.32
CA THR A 296 -12.23 13.09 14.63
C THR A 296 -11.43 13.26 15.90
N ASN A 297 -11.29 14.47 16.46
CA ASN A 297 -10.71 14.66 17.78
C ASN A 297 -11.66 14.13 18.84
N GLY A 298 -11.26 13.04 19.50
CA GLY A 298 -11.96 12.56 20.69
C GLY A 298 -11.95 13.65 21.76
N LYS A 299 -13.06 13.76 22.49
CA LYS A 299 -13.02 14.35 23.83
C LYS A 299 -12.12 13.53 24.73
#